data_AF-G3AVL5-F1
#
_entry.id   AF-G3AVL5-F1
#
_cell.length_a   1.000
_cell.length_b   1.000
_cell.length_c   1.000
_cell.angle_alpha   90.00
_cell.angle_beta   90.00
_cell.angle_gamma   90.00
#
_symmetry.space_group_name_H-M   'P 1'
#
loop_
_entity.id
_entity.type
_entity.pdbx_description
1 polymer ?
#
loop_
_entity_poly.entity_id
_entity_poly.type
_entity_poly.pdbx_seq_one_letter_code
_entity_poly.pdbx_strand_id
1 'polypeptide(L)'
;MDVAKLEYAAKQLQKNLKLITKQAPDIYQLKLVVDSLDSGAAIEFQHNELITMAARIKSRYKIGKLPIFDEIITGKIGMTDTDMESLKQLQEENLVCEVPPIINTAQADGVDSSDLPPLPPIRDPVLEARVFTHRSYMNNRSSTSEETTINGHNERLEFLGDSILNTLVTIIIYNMFTTASEGQLSKIRSDLVNNKTLGHFSLAYGMDKRLKTSIVDLAVTPDQKLFADVFEAYIGALAVERDLDLEDIRQWLDQLYTPMLNNLRDTYIKPPIDREAKTQLYSMIGTNESHPQYRTIQQGNPVTGVDFVVNCTMEGELLGSGSGNSIKEASLRAAMDALSHEEKLEKYYLHRQEIELPIRKRRNELKELKREEKLKQIQQELAEAAKLPPLPPPSPIRTSCFPLEPDYSLPLDHEAKNELYALIGKKARVQPTYIVSKTSDNKHIVTLKIRGVTIVSAEDSSKKKAMSRAARTLLNHKEAMYEISKSF
;
A
#
# COMPACT_ATOMS: atom_id res chain seq x y z
N MET A 1 -7.40 8.31 -10.29
CA MET A 1 -7.15 7.48 -11.47
C MET A 1 -6.04 6.49 -11.10
N ASP A 2 -6.32 5.19 -11.09
CA ASP A 2 -5.33 4.18 -10.71
C ASP A 2 -4.42 3.87 -11.90
N VAL A 3 -3.23 4.48 -11.90
CA VAL A 3 -2.28 4.44 -13.02
C VAL A 3 -1.80 3.02 -13.30
N ALA A 4 -1.62 2.19 -12.27
CA ALA A 4 -1.13 0.83 -12.41
C ALA A 4 -2.17 -0.10 -13.07
N LYS A 5 -3.45 0.08 -12.73
CA LYS A 5 -4.55 -0.67 -13.38
C LYS A 5 -4.70 -0.31 -14.85
N LEU A 6 -4.60 0.98 -15.20
CA LEU A 6 -4.67 1.43 -16.59
C LEU A 6 -3.47 0.97 -17.40
N GLU A 7 -2.28 1.00 -16.83
CA GLU A 7 -1.07 0.48 -17.48
C GLU A 7 -1.18 -1.02 -17.76
N TYR A 8 -1.70 -1.79 -16.80
CA TYR A 8 -1.94 -3.22 -16.97
C TYR A 8 -2.98 -3.50 -18.07
N ALA A 9 -4.10 -2.77 -18.07
CA ALA A 9 -5.14 -2.90 -19.10
C ALA A 9 -4.61 -2.56 -20.49
N ALA A 10 -3.83 -1.48 -20.63
CA ALA A 10 -3.21 -1.09 -21.90
C ALA A 10 -2.21 -2.14 -22.42
N LYS A 11 -1.39 -2.71 -21.53
CA LYS A 11 -0.47 -3.82 -21.87
C LYS A 11 -1.23 -5.05 -22.35
N GLN A 12 -2.34 -5.38 -21.69
CA GLN A 12 -3.16 -6.53 -22.06
C GLN A 12 -3.87 -6.33 -23.41
N LEU A 13 -4.38 -5.12 -23.66
CA LEU A 13 -4.94 -4.74 -24.95
C LEU A 13 -3.89 -4.86 -26.07
N GLN A 14 -2.69 -4.34 -25.85
CA GLN A 14 -1.59 -4.44 -26.81
C GLN A 14 -1.23 -5.90 -27.13
N LYS A 15 -1.16 -6.76 -26.11
CA LYS A 15 -0.90 -8.19 -26.28
C LYS A 15 -1.99 -8.89 -27.08
N ASN A 16 -3.26 -8.60 -26.78
CA ASN A 16 -4.40 -9.22 -27.45
C ASN A 16 -4.55 -8.75 -28.91
N LEU A 17 -4.31 -7.47 -29.19
CA LEU A 17 -4.31 -6.94 -30.55
C LEU A 17 -3.19 -7.53 -31.42
N LYS A 18 -1.99 -7.72 -30.84
CA LYS A 18 -0.89 -8.47 -31.51
C LYS A 18 -1.29 -9.89 -31.85
N LEU A 19 -2.01 -10.56 -30.94
CA LEU A 19 -2.47 -11.93 -31.14
C LEU A 19 -3.49 -12.00 -32.28
N ILE A 20 -4.49 -11.12 -32.28
CA ILE A 20 -5.56 -11.09 -33.29
C ILE A 20 -5.00 -10.75 -34.67
N THR A 21 -4.19 -9.70 -34.80
CA THR A 21 -3.64 -9.30 -36.10
C THR A 21 -2.72 -10.39 -36.69
N LYS A 22 -1.93 -11.06 -35.84
CA LYS A 22 -1.01 -12.12 -36.27
C LYS A 22 -1.70 -13.44 -36.58
N GLN A 23 -2.58 -13.91 -35.70
CA GLN A 23 -3.07 -15.30 -35.70
C GLN A 23 -4.52 -15.48 -36.14
N ALA A 24 -5.40 -14.48 -36.03
CA ALA A 24 -6.79 -14.64 -36.45
C ALA A 24 -6.87 -14.86 -37.98
N PRO A 25 -7.86 -15.60 -38.50
CA PRO A 25 -8.15 -15.59 -39.94
C PRO A 25 -8.73 -14.23 -40.35
N ASP A 26 -8.49 -13.75 -41.56
CA ASP A 26 -9.28 -12.64 -42.10
C ASP A 26 -10.67 -13.13 -42.59
N ILE A 27 -11.61 -12.22 -42.83
CA ILE A 27 -12.99 -12.58 -43.25
C ILE A 27 -12.99 -13.49 -44.49
N TYR A 28 -12.06 -13.31 -45.42
CA TYR A 28 -11.98 -14.11 -46.64
C TYR A 28 -11.48 -15.52 -46.33
N GLN A 29 -10.43 -15.65 -45.52
CA GLN A 29 -9.92 -16.92 -45.02
C GLN A 29 -10.95 -17.65 -44.16
N LEU A 30 -11.68 -16.92 -43.31
CA LEU A 30 -12.74 -17.48 -42.47
C LEU A 30 -13.87 -18.06 -43.34
N LYS A 31 -14.26 -17.35 -44.41
CA LYS A 31 -15.29 -17.81 -45.34
C LYS A 31 -14.86 -19.08 -46.10
N LEU A 32 -13.61 -19.13 -46.58
CA LEU A 32 -13.06 -20.33 -47.23
C LEU A 32 -13.00 -21.55 -46.30
N VAL A 33 -12.66 -21.34 -45.03
CA VAL A 33 -12.64 -22.41 -44.03
C VAL A 33 -14.06 -22.91 -43.75
N VAL A 34 -15.02 -22.00 -43.58
CA VAL A 34 -16.43 -22.35 -43.34
C VAL A 34 -17.05 -23.09 -44.52
N ASP A 35 -16.73 -22.68 -45.76
CA ASP A 35 -17.23 -23.33 -46.99
C ASP A 35 -16.63 -24.73 -47.20
N SER A 36 -15.55 -25.08 -46.50
CA SER A 36 -14.87 -26.38 -46.57
C SER A 36 -15.26 -27.39 -45.47
N LEU A 37 -16.11 -26.99 -44.53
CA LEU A 37 -16.49 -27.78 -43.36
C LEU A 37 -17.87 -28.43 -43.53
N ASP A 38 -18.08 -29.58 -42.89
CA ASP A 38 -19.38 -30.24 -42.85
C ASP A 38 -20.45 -29.35 -42.18
N SER A 39 -21.69 -29.47 -42.66
CA SER A 39 -22.82 -28.57 -42.32
C SER A 39 -23.04 -28.30 -40.83
N GLY A 40 -22.74 -29.24 -39.92
CA GLY A 40 -22.84 -29.04 -38.47
C GLY A 40 -21.72 -28.17 -37.87
N ALA A 41 -20.46 -28.41 -38.26
CA ALA A 41 -19.31 -27.66 -37.76
C ALA A 41 -19.24 -26.23 -38.34
N ALA A 42 -19.76 -26.04 -39.56
CA ALA A 42 -19.90 -24.72 -40.17
C ALA A 42 -20.88 -23.81 -39.40
N ILE A 43 -21.95 -24.37 -38.82
CA ILE A 43 -22.95 -23.62 -38.05
C ILE A 43 -22.36 -23.13 -36.72
N GLU A 44 -21.62 -23.98 -35.99
CA GLU A 44 -20.94 -23.59 -34.74
C GLU A 44 -19.88 -22.49 -34.97
N PHE A 45 -19.13 -22.57 -36.07
CA PHE A 45 -18.15 -21.54 -36.42
C PHE A 45 -18.80 -20.22 -36.85
N GLN A 46 -19.95 -20.26 -37.55
CA GLN A 46 -20.70 -19.05 -37.93
C GLN A 46 -21.38 -18.36 -36.75
N HIS A 47 -21.79 -19.11 -35.73
CA HIS A 47 -22.44 -18.53 -34.53
C HIS A 47 -21.45 -18.01 -33.49
N ASN A 48 -20.14 -18.26 -33.67
CA ASN A 48 -19.13 -17.70 -32.77
C ASN A 48 -18.85 -16.23 -33.11
N GLU A 49 -19.55 -15.34 -32.40
CA GLU A 49 -19.44 -13.88 -32.58
C GLU A 49 -18.02 -13.36 -32.32
N LEU A 50 -17.27 -13.99 -31.41
CA LEU A 50 -15.90 -13.57 -31.06
C LEU A 50 -14.89 -13.90 -32.16
N ILE A 51 -15.01 -15.05 -32.81
CA ILE A 51 -14.15 -15.42 -33.97
C ILE A 51 -14.47 -14.50 -35.15
N THR A 52 -15.76 -14.22 -35.36
CA THR A 52 -16.22 -13.28 -36.40
C THR A 52 -15.71 -11.87 -36.14
N MET A 53 -15.74 -11.42 -34.89
CA MET A 53 -15.18 -10.13 -34.45
C MET A 53 -13.67 -10.08 -34.71
N ALA A 54 -12.91 -11.11 -34.30
CA ALA A 54 -11.47 -11.17 -34.52
C ALA A 54 -11.10 -11.12 -36.02
N ALA A 55 -11.87 -11.81 -36.87
CA ALA A 55 -11.69 -11.76 -38.31
C ALA A 55 -12.02 -10.39 -38.92
N ARG A 56 -13.10 -9.74 -38.45
CA ARG A 56 -13.45 -8.37 -38.85
C ARG A 56 -12.38 -7.36 -38.48
N ILE A 57 -11.83 -7.46 -37.26
CA ILE A 57 -10.73 -6.61 -36.78
C ILE A 57 -9.51 -6.78 -37.69
N LYS A 58 -9.07 -8.01 -37.95
CA LYS A 58 -7.93 -8.29 -38.83
C LYS A 58 -8.16 -7.81 -40.26
N SER A 59 -9.36 -7.98 -40.81
CA SER A 59 -9.71 -7.47 -42.14
C SER A 59 -9.66 -5.94 -42.21
N ARG A 60 -10.22 -5.24 -41.23
CA ARG A 60 -10.21 -3.76 -41.20
C ARG A 60 -8.80 -3.21 -41.00
N TYR A 61 -7.97 -3.90 -40.23
CA TYR A 61 -6.55 -3.60 -40.09
C TYR A 61 -5.79 -3.80 -41.42
N LYS A 62 -5.96 -4.94 -42.11
CA LYS A 62 -5.36 -5.18 -43.44
C LYS A 62 -5.78 -4.15 -44.51
N ILE A 63 -7.01 -3.63 -44.42
CA ILE A 63 -7.55 -2.62 -45.36
C ILE A 63 -7.07 -1.20 -44.98
N GLY A 64 -6.28 -1.04 -43.91
CA GLY A 64 -5.70 0.25 -43.51
C GLY A 64 -6.69 1.23 -42.86
N LYS A 65 -7.85 0.74 -42.40
CA LYS A 65 -8.88 1.59 -41.75
C LYS A 65 -8.67 1.78 -40.25
N LEU A 66 -7.62 1.21 -39.67
CA LEU A 66 -7.30 1.25 -38.25
C LEU A 66 -5.83 1.66 -38.02
N PRO A 67 -5.43 2.90 -38.37
CA PRO A 67 -4.04 3.36 -38.30
C PRO A 67 -3.47 3.35 -36.88
N ILE A 68 -4.31 3.65 -35.88
CA ILE A 68 -3.92 3.62 -34.46
C ILE A 68 -3.46 2.24 -33.97
N PHE A 69 -3.83 1.16 -34.66
CA PHE A 69 -3.42 -0.19 -34.26
C PHE A 69 -1.94 -0.42 -34.51
N ASP A 70 -1.35 0.22 -35.53
CA ASP A 70 0.10 0.16 -35.77
C ASP A 70 0.88 0.83 -34.64
N GLU A 71 0.39 1.97 -34.15
CA GLU A 71 0.97 2.68 -33.00
C GLU A 71 0.85 1.87 -31.70
N ILE A 72 -0.31 1.28 -31.46
CA ILE A 72 -0.55 0.40 -30.30
C ILE A 72 0.35 -0.83 -30.38
N ILE A 73 0.46 -1.49 -31.54
CA ILE A 73 1.29 -2.69 -31.71
C ILE A 73 2.79 -2.36 -31.55
N THR A 74 3.26 -1.24 -32.10
CA THR A 74 4.66 -0.82 -32.01
C THR A 74 5.02 -0.19 -30.66
N GLY A 75 4.02 0.19 -29.84
CA GLY A 75 4.20 0.78 -28.52
C GLY A 75 4.72 2.21 -28.56
N LYS A 76 4.63 2.88 -29.71
CA LYS A 76 5.01 4.27 -29.92
C LYS A 76 3.76 5.06 -30.28
N ILE A 77 3.03 5.46 -29.25
CA ILE A 77 1.90 6.37 -29.40
C ILE A 77 2.47 7.78 -29.30
N GLY A 78 2.54 8.48 -30.43
CA GLY A 78 2.87 9.90 -30.44
C GLY A 78 1.56 10.69 -30.40
N MET A 79 1.31 11.45 -29.35
CA MET A 79 0.23 12.44 -29.40
C MET A 79 0.62 13.51 -30.42
N THR A 80 -0.16 13.66 -31.47
CA THR A 80 0.06 14.73 -32.46
C THR A 80 -0.63 16.01 -32.00
N ASP A 81 -0.01 17.17 -32.21
CA ASP A 81 -0.60 18.47 -31.83
C ASP A 81 -1.98 18.70 -32.50
N THR A 82 -2.21 18.06 -33.65
CA THR A 82 -3.49 18.00 -34.36
C THR A 82 -4.61 17.28 -33.61
N ASP A 83 -4.29 16.24 -32.82
CA ASP A 83 -5.29 15.55 -31.99
C ASP A 83 -5.74 16.41 -30.81
N MET A 84 -4.80 17.18 -30.24
CA MET A 84 -5.08 18.12 -29.15
C MET A 84 -5.91 19.32 -29.61
N GLU A 85 -5.68 19.83 -30.83
CA GLU A 85 -6.53 20.89 -31.42
C GLU A 85 -7.93 20.37 -31.76
N SER A 86 -8.05 19.15 -32.29
CA SER A 86 -9.35 18.52 -32.59
C SER A 86 -10.18 18.25 -31.32
N LEU A 87 -9.52 17.84 -30.23
CA LEU A 87 -10.18 17.67 -28.92
C LEU A 87 -10.63 18.98 -28.29
N LYS A 88 -9.86 20.07 -28.47
CA LYS A 88 -10.27 21.41 -28.01
C LYS A 88 -11.48 21.95 -28.80
N GLN A 89 -11.53 21.72 -30.11
CA GLN A 89 -12.69 22.07 -30.93
C GLN A 89 -13.96 21.29 -30.52
N LEU A 90 -13.83 20.01 -30.15
CA LEU A 90 -14.95 19.20 -29.65
C LEU A 90 -15.47 19.63 -28.26
N GLN A 91 -14.65 20.29 -27.44
CA GLN A 91 -15.06 20.82 -26.13
C GLN A 91 -15.84 22.14 -26.24
N GLU A 92 -15.66 22.94 -27.30
CA GLU A 92 -16.42 24.17 -27.51
C GLU A 92 -17.77 23.93 -28.22
N GLU A 93 -17.93 22.86 -29.00
CA GLU A 93 -19.18 22.58 -29.74
C GLU A 93 -20.15 21.57 -29.08
N ASN A 94 -19.76 20.83 -28.04
CA ASN A 94 -20.63 19.80 -27.44
C ASN A 94 -21.07 20.11 -26.01
N LEU A 95 -21.96 21.10 -25.88
CA LEU A 95 -22.84 21.24 -24.73
C LEU A 95 -24.28 21.51 -25.13
N VAL A 96 -24.82 20.72 -26.06
CA VAL A 96 -26.26 20.42 -26.14
C VAL A 96 -26.44 18.98 -26.62
N CYS A 97 -26.55 18.03 -25.69
CA CYS A 97 -27.18 16.75 -25.98
C CYS A 97 -28.69 16.99 -26.07
N GLU A 98 -29.24 17.12 -27.28
CA GLU A 98 -30.68 16.95 -27.47
C GLU A 98 -31.03 15.47 -27.25
N VAL A 99 -31.75 15.23 -26.16
CA VAL A 99 -32.36 13.94 -25.83
C VAL A 99 -33.64 13.82 -26.68
N PRO A 100 -33.87 12.72 -27.42
CA PRO A 100 -35.13 12.51 -28.11
C PRO A 100 -36.29 12.41 -27.10
N PRO A 101 -37.50 12.89 -27.44
CA PRO A 101 -38.54 13.12 -26.46
C PRO A 101 -39.05 11.79 -25.89
N ILE A 102 -38.81 11.58 -24.60
CA ILE A 102 -39.48 10.52 -23.84
C ILE A 102 -40.92 10.98 -23.60
N ILE A 103 -41.85 10.16 -24.07
CA ILE A 103 -43.29 10.35 -23.88
C ILE A 103 -43.58 10.36 -22.38
N ASN A 104 -44.10 11.50 -21.91
CA ASN A 104 -44.69 11.66 -20.58
C ASN A 104 -45.86 10.69 -20.39
N THR A 105 -45.82 9.90 -19.32
CA THR A 105 -47.05 9.49 -18.63
C THR A 105 -46.89 9.59 -17.12
N ALA A 106 -47.45 10.70 -16.63
CA ALA A 106 -48.28 10.88 -15.43
C ALA A 106 -47.71 10.54 -14.03
N GLN A 107 -47.74 11.62 -13.24
CA GLN A 107 -47.54 11.75 -11.80
C GLN A 107 -48.25 10.68 -10.95
N ALA A 108 -47.59 10.28 -9.86
CA ALA A 108 -48.25 9.93 -8.60
C ALA A 108 -47.27 10.18 -7.45
N ASP A 109 -47.72 11.05 -6.55
CA ASP A 109 -47.02 11.65 -5.42
C ASP A 109 -46.37 10.64 -4.45
N GLY A 110 -45.19 11.00 -3.95
CA GLY A 110 -44.59 10.44 -2.73
C GLY A 110 -43.13 10.02 -2.86
N VAL A 111 -42.24 10.81 -2.22
CA VAL A 111 -40.78 10.68 -2.07
C VAL A 111 -39.96 11.39 -3.16
N ASP A 112 -39.18 12.40 -2.75
CA ASP A 112 -38.31 13.22 -3.61
C ASP A 112 -37.34 12.35 -4.43
N SER A 113 -37.56 12.31 -5.74
CA SER A 113 -36.82 11.48 -6.70
C SER A 113 -35.51 12.11 -7.20
N SER A 114 -34.93 13.07 -6.47
CA SER A 114 -33.79 13.87 -6.97
C SER A 114 -32.41 13.25 -6.75
N ASP A 115 -32.29 12.26 -5.85
CA ASP A 115 -30.99 11.82 -5.31
C ASP A 115 -30.60 10.37 -5.67
N LEU A 116 -31.43 9.64 -6.42
CA LEU A 116 -31.13 8.26 -6.81
C LEU A 116 -30.31 8.21 -8.11
N PRO A 117 -29.30 7.34 -8.21
CA PRO A 117 -28.60 7.12 -9.47
C PRO A 117 -29.56 6.53 -10.53
N PRO A 118 -29.31 6.78 -11.83
CA PRO A 118 -30.15 6.25 -12.89
C PRO A 118 -30.15 4.71 -12.87
N LEU A 119 -31.33 4.11 -12.99
CA LEU A 119 -31.51 2.67 -13.03
C LEU A 119 -30.90 2.09 -14.33
N PRO A 120 -29.97 1.11 -14.28
CA PRO A 120 -29.39 0.51 -15.48
C PRO A 120 -30.47 -0.20 -16.31
N PRO A 121 -30.63 0.09 -17.61
CA PRO A 121 -31.72 -0.48 -18.39
C PRO A 121 -31.49 -1.95 -18.75
N ILE A 122 -32.56 -2.74 -18.71
CA ILE A 122 -32.64 -4.07 -19.30
C ILE A 122 -33.14 -3.89 -20.74
N ARG A 123 -32.37 -4.36 -21.72
CA ARG A 123 -32.61 -4.18 -23.15
C ARG A 123 -33.55 -5.23 -23.73
N ASP A 124 -33.55 -6.45 -23.19
CA ASP A 124 -34.44 -7.53 -23.56
C ASP A 124 -35.81 -7.31 -22.88
N PRO A 125 -36.87 -6.97 -23.64
CA PRO A 125 -38.19 -6.72 -23.08
C PRO A 125 -38.84 -7.97 -22.46
N VAL A 126 -38.45 -9.17 -22.91
CA VAL A 126 -38.96 -10.44 -22.35
C VAL A 126 -38.35 -10.67 -20.98
N LEU A 127 -37.03 -10.47 -20.87
CA LEU A 127 -36.31 -10.58 -19.61
C LEU A 127 -36.77 -9.52 -18.61
N GLU A 128 -36.94 -8.27 -19.06
CA GLU A 128 -37.47 -7.19 -18.22
C GLU A 128 -38.89 -7.53 -17.73
N ALA A 129 -39.79 -7.98 -18.60
CA ALA A 129 -41.14 -8.37 -18.20
C ALA A 129 -41.15 -9.52 -17.18
N ARG A 130 -40.19 -10.45 -17.28
CA ARG A 130 -40.04 -11.57 -16.35
C ARG A 130 -39.68 -11.09 -14.94
N VAL A 131 -38.80 -10.08 -14.79
CA VAL A 131 -38.44 -9.50 -13.48
C VAL A 131 -39.68 -9.06 -12.71
N PHE A 132 -40.62 -8.42 -13.40
CA PHE A 132 -41.84 -7.86 -12.81
C PHE A 132 -43.01 -8.84 -12.84
N THR A 133 -42.77 -10.14 -13.03
CA THR A 133 -43.83 -11.17 -13.02
C THR A 133 -43.66 -12.07 -11.80
N HIS A 134 -44.55 -11.90 -10.81
CA HIS A 134 -44.58 -12.76 -9.63
C HIS A 134 -45.18 -14.14 -9.95
N ARG A 135 -44.72 -15.20 -9.28
CA ARG A 135 -45.17 -16.58 -9.51
C ARG A 135 -46.70 -16.75 -9.45
N SER A 136 -47.39 -15.99 -8.60
CA SER A 136 -48.84 -16.07 -8.46
C SER A 136 -49.58 -15.67 -9.75
N TYR A 137 -48.99 -14.80 -10.56
CA TYR A 137 -49.57 -14.34 -11.82
C TYR A 137 -49.53 -15.44 -12.90
N MET A 138 -48.51 -16.30 -12.86
CA MET A 138 -48.35 -17.43 -13.78
C MET A 138 -49.21 -18.63 -13.39
N ASN A 139 -49.30 -18.94 -12.08
CA ASN A 139 -50.06 -20.10 -11.58
C ASN A 139 -51.56 -20.05 -11.88
N ASN A 140 -52.11 -18.87 -12.19
CA ASN A 140 -53.51 -18.72 -12.59
C ASN A 140 -53.77 -19.03 -14.08
N ARG A 141 -52.75 -19.40 -14.87
CA ARG A 141 -52.89 -19.77 -16.30
C ARG A 141 -52.92 -21.29 -16.45
N SER A 142 -54.07 -21.84 -16.76
CA SER A 142 -54.41 -23.27 -16.70
C SER A 142 -53.83 -24.17 -17.81
N SER A 143 -52.75 -23.79 -18.49
CA SER A 143 -52.26 -24.55 -19.67
C SER A 143 -50.83 -24.19 -20.12
N THR A 144 -49.86 -24.20 -19.21
CA THR A 144 -48.45 -23.98 -19.55
C THR A 144 -47.56 -25.14 -19.09
N SER A 145 -46.55 -25.51 -19.88
CA SER A 145 -45.60 -26.56 -19.49
C SER A 145 -44.79 -26.12 -18.26
N GLU A 146 -44.34 -27.07 -17.44
CA GLU A 146 -43.59 -26.82 -16.20
C GLU A 146 -42.36 -25.91 -16.44
N GLU A 147 -41.64 -26.15 -17.54
CA GLU A 147 -40.51 -25.32 -17.97
C GLU A 147 -40.90 -23.87 -18.29
N THR A 148 -42.07 -23.66 -18.91
CA THR A 148 -42.57 -22.31 -19.25
C THR A 148 -43.02 -21.57 -17.99
N THR A 149 -43.59 -22.28 -17.01
CA THR A 149 -43.97 -21.70 -15.72
C THR A 149 -42.73 -21.24 -14.95
N ILE A 150 -41.72 -22.11 -14.84
CA ILE A 150 -40.45 -21.81 -14.14
C ILE A 150 -39.69 -20.66 -14.82
N ASN A 151 -39.75 -20.58 -16.15
CA ASN A 151 -39.06 -19.53 -16.91
C ASN A 151 -39.88 -18.25 -17.14
N GLY A 152 -41.13 -18.21 -16.67
CA GLY A 152 -42.00 -17.06 -16.87
C GLY A 152 -42.16 -16.14 -15.65
N HIS A 153 -41.61 -16.51 -14.49
CA HIS A 153 -41.60 -15.68 -13.28
C HIS A 153 -40.18 -15.33 -12.79
N ASN A 154 -40.12 -14.44 -11.80
CA ASN A 154 -38.90 -13.82 -11.30
C ASN A 154 -38.07 -14.65 -10.30
N GLU A 155 -38.59 -15.69 -9.66
CA GLU A 155 -37.86 -16.44 -8.60
C GLU A 155 -36.44 -16.94 -8.99
N ARG A 156 -36.23 -17.37 -10.24
CA ARG A 156 -34.87 -17.78 -10.68
C ARG A 156 -33.91 -16.61 -10.82
N LEU A 157 -34.45 -15.44 -11.21
CA LEU A 157 -33.67 -14.21 -11.30
C LEU A 157 -33.40 -13.64 -9.91
N GLU A 158 -34.38 -13.69 -8.99
CA GLU A 158 -34.21 -13.38 -7.56
C GLU A 158 -33.06 -14.21 -6.98
N PHE A 159 -33.11 -15.54 -7.16
CA PHE A 159 -32.06 -16.44 -6.66
C PHE A 159 -30.65 -16.08 -7.14
N LEU A 160 -30.49 -15.77 -8.43
CA LEU A 160 -29.21 -15.33 -8.98
C LEU A 160 -28.82 -13.95 -8.45
N GLY A 161 -29.78 -13.03 -8.44
CA GLY A 161 -29.62 -11.64 -8.05
C GLY A 161 -29.20 -11.48 -6.61
N ASP A 162 -29.77 -12.25 -5.68
CA ASP A 162 -29.39 -12.27 -4.26
C ASP A 162 -27.89 -12.60 -4.09
N SER A 163 -27.41 -13.65 -4.75
CA SER A 163 -25.99 -14.04 -4.69
C SER A 163 -25.06 -12.97 -5.27
N ILE A 164 -25.46 -12.34 -6.39
CA ILE A 164 -24.69 -11.27 -7.04
C ILE A 164 -24.68 -10.01 -6.18
N LEU A 165 -25.84 -9.60 -5.67
CA LEU A 165 -25.99 -8.45 -4.79
C LEU A 165 -25.11 -8.60 -3.56
N ASN A 166 -25.20 -9.74 -2.86
CA ASN A 166 -24.35 -10.03 -1.71
C ASN A 166 -22.86 -9.94 -2.04
N THR A 167 -22.47 -10.47 -3.20
CA THR A 167 -21.07 -10.45 -3.66
C THR A 167 -20.60 -9.03 -3.92
N LEU A 168 -21.34 -8.25 -4.71
CA LEU A 168 -20.98 -6.88 -5.08
C LEU A 168 -20.97 -5.95 -3.87
N VAL A 169 -21.97 -6.04 -2.98
CA VAL A 169 -22.00 -5.26 -1.73
C VAL A 169 -20.83 -5.65 -0.84
N THR A 170 -20.50 -6.94 -0.72
CA THR A 170 -19.32 -7.39 0.02
C THR A 170 -18.04 -6.75 -0.53
N ILE A 171 -17.87 -6.71 -1.86
CA ILE A 171 -16.71 -6.09 -2.52
C ILE A 171 -16.65 -4.58 -2.23
N ILE A 172 -17.79 -3.87 -2.31
CA ILE A 172 -17.87 -2.43 -2.03
C ILE A 172 -17.41 -2.14 -0.59
N ILE A 173 -18.01 -2.81 0.40
CA ILE A 173 -17.71 -2.53 1.81
C ILE A 173 -16.31 -3.00 2.23
N TYR A 174 -15.81 -4.10 1.65
CA TYR A 174 -14.45 -4.59 1.91
C TYR A 174 -13.39 -3.57 1.45
N ASN A 175 -13.60 -2.97 0.29
CA ASN A 175 -12.69 -1.94 -0.24
C ASN A 175 -12.83 -0.60 0.50
N MET A 176 -14.05 -0.23 0.90
CA MET A 176 -14.30 1.04 1.56
C MET A 176 -13.83 1.05 3.02
N PHE A 177 -14.10 0.00 3.79
CA PHE A 177 -13.79 -0.07 5.23
C PHE A 177 -12.58 -0.95 5.51
N THR A 178 -11.41 -0.48 5.10
CA THR A 178 -10.13 -1.23 5.20
C THR A 178 -9.70 -1.60 6.64
N THR A 179 -10.27 -0.94 7.65
CA THR A 179 -9.97 -1.18 9.07
C THR A 179 -11.08 -1.93 9.81
N ALA A 180 -12.19 -2.27 9.16
CA ALA A 180 -13.28 -3.02 9.77
C ALA A 180 -12.97 -4.52 9.92
N SER A 181 -13.46 -5.14 11.00
CA SER A 181 -13.35 -6.58 11.23
C SER A 181 -14.38 -7.37 10.42
N GLU A 182 -14.18 -8.69 10.30
CA GLU A 182 -15.12 -9.59 9.60
C GLU A 182 -16.55 -9.54 10.17
N GLY A 183 -16.70 -9.49 11.50
CA GLY A 183 -18.00 -9.31 12.15
C GLY A 183 -18.65 -7.96 11.86
N GLN A 184 -17.84 -6.89 11.80
CA GLN A 184 -18.33 -5.54 11.43
C GLN A 184 -18.76 -5.50 9.96
N LEU A 185 -17.97 -6.02 9.04
CA LEU A 185 -18.31 -6.12 7.62
C LEU A 185 -19.57 -6.96 7.41
N SER A 186 -19.72 -8.07 8.13
CA SER A 186 -20.91 -8.93 8.07
C SER A 186 -22.16 -8.18 8.56
N LYS A 187 -22.03 -7.38 9.62
CA LYS A 187 -23.13 -6.54 10.13
C LYS A 187 -23.52 -5.46 9.13
N ILE A 188 -22.55 -4.72 8.60
CA ILE A 188 -22.78 -3.70 7.56
C ILE A 188 -23.47 -4.33 6.36
N ARG A 189 -22.96 -5.45 5.84
CA ARG A 189 -23.59 -6.16 4.71
C ARG A 189 -25.05 -6.50 5.01
N SER A 190 -25.32 -7.11 6.17
CA SER A 190 -26.68 -7.51 6.56
C SER A 190 -27.64 -6.32 6.64
N ASP A 191 -27.15 -5.15 7.03
CA ASP A 191 -27.96 -3.92 7.11
C ASP A 191 -28.23 -3.33 5.70
N LEU A 192 -27.32 -3.53 4.74
CA LEU A 192 -27.46 -3.06 3.36
C LEU A 192 -28.34 -3.98 2.50
N VAL A 193 -28.21 -5.29 2.65
CA VAL A 193 -28.90 -6.29 1.81
C VAL A 193 -30.18 -6.85 2.43
N ASN A 194 -30.63 -6.33 3.58
CA ASN A 194 -31.88 -6.82 4.16
C ASN A 194 -33.10 -6.41 3.33
N ASN A 195 -34.18 -7.20 3.45
CA ASN A 195 -35.43 -6.99 2.73
C ASN A 195 -36.00 -5.58 2.88
N LYS A 196 -35.84 -4.96 4.04
CA LYS A 196 -36.36 -3.61 4.28
C LYS A 196 -35.61 -2.57 3.44
N THR A 197 -34.29 -2.62 3.40
CA THR A 197 -33.45 -1.73 2.58
C THR A 197 -33.75 -1.94 1.09
N LEU A 198 -33.78 -3.20 0.63
CA LEU A 198 -34.07 -3.51 -0.77
C LEU A 198 -35.50 -3.14 -1.17
N GLY A 199 -36.47 -3.34 -0.28
CA GLY A 199 -37.85 -2.88 -0.46
C GLY A 199 -37.94 -1.37 -0.62
N HIS A 200 -37.18 -0.58 0.16
CA HIS A 200 -37.11 0.87 -0.03
C HIS A 200 -36.58 1.24 -1.42
N PHE A 201 -35.50 0.61 -1.89
CA PHE A 201 -34.98 0.89 -3.24
C PHE A 201 -35.99 0.53 -4.32
N SER A 202 -36.63 -0.65 -4.21
CA SER A 202 -37.66 -1.11 -5.14
C SER A 202 -38.80 -0.09 -5.28
N LEU A 203 -39.34 0.40 -4.16
CA LEU A 203 -40.38 1.43 -4.16
C LEU A 203 -39.88 2.77 -4.70
N ALA A 204 -38.65 3.16 -4.35
CA ALA A 204 -38.09 4.44 -4.78
C ALA A 204 -37.83 4.48 -6.31
N TYR A 205 -37.52 3.34 -6.92
CA TYR A 205 -37.46 3.18 -8.38
C TYR A 205 -38.83 2.95 -9.03
N GLY A 206 -39.93 2.94 -8.27
CA GLY A 206 -41.28 2.72 -8.78
C GLY A 206 -41.52 1.31 -9.32
N MET A 207 -40.78 0.31 -8.81
CA MET A 207 -40.91 -1.09 -9.26
C MET A 207 -42.25 -1.72 -8.86
N ASP A 208 -42.88 -1.22 -7.80
CA ASP A 208 -44.22 -1.61 -7.36
C ASP A 208 -45.29 -1.41 -8.45
N LYS A 209 -45.21 -0.28 -9.16
CA LYS A 209 -46.15 0.08 -10.23
C LYS A 209 -46.05 -0.85 -11.45
N ARG A 210 -44.92 -1.55 -11.58
CA ARG A 210 -44.60 -2.43 -12.72
C ARG A 210 -44.91 -3.89 -12.41
N LEU A 211 -45.01 -4.25 -11.14
CA LEU A 211 -45.16 -5.63 -10.67
C LEU A 211 -46.54 -6.22 -11.01
N LYS A 212 -46.54 -7.37 -11.69
CA LYS A 212 -47.72 -8.18 -11.99
C LYS A 212 -47.85 -9.28 -10.96
N THR A 213 -48.90 -9.21 -10.16
CA THR A 213 -49.24 -10.20 -9.14
C THR A 213 -50.74 -10.47 -9.11
N SER A 214 -51.12 -11.63 -8.57
CA SER A 214 -52.53 -12.00 -8.33
C SER A 214 -52.85 -12.02 -6.84
N ILE A 215 -51.93 -11.52 -6.01
CA ILE A 215 -52.15 -11.34 -4.57
C ILE A 215 -53.11 -10.16 -4.40
N VAL A 216 -54.25 -10.43 -3.79
CA VAL A 216 -55.26 -9.43 -3.43
C VAL A 216 -54.81 -8.73 -2.13
N ASP A 217 -55.11 -7.44 -1.98
CA ASP A 217 -54.81 -6.62 -0.79
C ASP A 217 -53.31 -6.53 -0.41
N LEU A 218 -52.41 -6.58 -1.38
CA LEU A 218 -50.97 -6.37 -1.16
C LEU A 218 -50.70 -4.92 -0.71
N ALA A 219 -50.29 -4.74 0.54
CA ALA A 219 -49.85 -3.45 1.05
C ALA A 219 -48.54 -3.00 0.39
N VAL A 220 -48.52 -1.83 -0.24
CA VAL A 220 -47.31 -1.23 -0.83
C VAL A 220 -46.46 -0.63 0.29
N THR A 221 -45.65 -1.48 0.92
CA THR A 221 -44.76 -1.10 2.03
C THR A 221 -43.40 -1.77 1.86
N PRO A 222 -42.29 -1.10 2.25
CA PRO A 222 -40.94 -1.64 2.05
C PRO A 222 -40.65 -2.89 2.89
N ASP A 223 -41.48 -3.18 3.90
CA ASP A 223 -41.35 -4.38 4.73
C ASP A 223 -41.89 -5.65 4.03
N GLN A 224 -42.57 -5.52 2.88
CA GLN A 224 -42.99 -6.68 2.10
C GLN A 224 -41.80 -7.31 1.37
N LYS A 225 -41.53 -8.58 1.68
CA LYS A 225 -40.47 -9.37 1.02
C LYS A 225 -40.54 -9.28 -0.51
N LEU A 226 -41.76 -9.28 -1.06
CA LEU A 226 -42.00 -9.23 -2.50
C LEU A 226 -41.28 -8.07 -3.21
N PHE A 227 -41.15 -6.88 -2.60
CA PHE A 227 -40.46 -5.76 -3.24
C PHE A 227 -38.94 -5.92 -3.22
N ALA A 228 -38.39 -6.55 -2.18
CA ALA A 228 -36.99 -6.95 -2.14
C ALA A 228 -36.68 -7.99 -3.21
N ASP A 229 -37.53 -9.03 -3.32
CA ASP A 229 -37.39 -10.10 -4.30
C ASP A 229 -37.37 -9.55 -5.74
N VAL A 230 -38.18 -8.51 -6.03
CA VAL A 230 -38.19 -7.83 -7.33
C VAL A 230 -36.89 -7.07 -7.59
N PHE A 231 -36.34 -6.40 -6.58
CA PHE A 231 -35.07 -5.68 -6.72
C PHE A 231 -33.91 -6.64 -6.99
N GLU A 232 -33.86 -7.78 -6.28
CA GLU A 232 -32.90 -8.85 -6.52
C GLU A 232 -33.09 -9.45 -7.92
N ALA A 233 -34.32 -9.73 -8.32
CA ALA A 233 -34.60 -10.22 -9.67
C ALA A 233 -34.16 -9.24 -10.77
N TYR A 234 -34.23 -7.93 -10.53
CA TYR A 234 -33.74 -6.92 -11.45
C TYR A 234 -32.22 -7.02 -11.63
N ILE A 235 -31.48 -7.18 -10.53
CA ILE A 235 -30.02 -7.41 -10.56
C ILE A 235 -29.70 -8.72 -11.29
N GLY A 236 -30.45 -9.79 -11.02
CA GLY A 236 -30.30 -11.07 -11.70
C GLY A 236 -30.51 -10.96 -13.21
N ALA A 237 -31.52 -10.21 -13.65
CA ALA A 237 -31.76 -9.94 -15.06
C ALA A 237 -30.64 -9.14 -15.72
N LEU A 238 -30.15 -8.08 -15.07
CA LEU A 238 -29.00 -7.34 -15.57
C LEU A 238 -27.79 -8.26 -15.74
N ALA A 239 -27.50 -9.09 -14.74
CA ALA A 239 -26.36 -10.01 -14.81
C ALA A 239 -26.49 -11.04 -15.94
N VAL A 240 -27.70 -11.56 -16.19
CA VAL A 240 -27.96 -12.47 -17.32
C VAL A 240 -27.77 -11.76 -18.65
N GLU A 241 -28.30 -10.55 -18.81
CA GLU A 241 -28.18 -9.78 -20.06
C GLU A 241 -26.75 -9.32 -20.35
N ARG A 242 -25.93 -9.14 -19.32
CA ARG A 242 -24.53 -8.71 -19.42
C ARG A 242 -23.55 -9.89 -19.50
N ASP A 243 -24.02 -11.12 -19.67
CA ASP A 243 -23.17 -12.33 -19.65
C ASP A 243 -22.25 -12.39 -18.42
N LEU A 244 -22.76 -11.96 -17.25
CA LEU A 244 -22.05 -11.85 -15.98
C LEU A 244 -20.89 -10.83 -15.96
N ASP A 245 -20.83 -9.88 -16.89
CA ASP A 245 -20.07 -8.65 -16.71
C ASP A 245 -20.82 -7.73 -15.73
N LEU A 246 -20.27 -7.57 -14.52
CA LEU A 246 -20.95 -6.92 -13.40
C LEU A 246 -20.48 -5.49 -13.15
N GLU A 247 -19.61 -4.93 -13.99
CA GLU A 247 -18.97 -3.64 -13.69
C GLU A 247 -19.97 -2.47 -13.68
N ASP A 248 -20.94 -2.45 -14.59
CA ASP A 248 -22.01 -1.43 -14.63
C ASP A 248 -22.95 -1.57 -13.42
N ILE A 249 -23.33 -2.79 -13.07
CA ILE A 249 -24.13 -3.10 -11.87
C ILE A 249 -23.38 -2.67 -10.61
N ARG A 250 -22.08 -2.98 -10.52
CA ARG A 250 -21.23 -2.60 -9.39
C ARG A 250 -21.16 -1.08 -9.23
N GLN A 251 -20.97 -0.34 -10.33
CA GLN A 251 -20.91 1.12 -10.31
C GLN A 251 -22.24 1.73 -9.87
N TRP A 252 -23.37 1.19 -10.36
CA TRP A 252 -24.70 1.63 -9.95
C TRP A 252 -24.94 1.36 -8.45
N LEU A 253 -24.62 0.16 -7.96
CA LEU A 253 -24.76 -0.18 -6.54
C LEU A 253 -23.84 0.67 -5.65
N ASP A 254 -22.61 0.97 -6.10
CA ASP A 254 -21.68 1.84 -5.38
C ASP A 254 -22.29 3.24 -5.19
N GLN A 255 -22.85 3.82 -6.26
CA GLN A 255 -23.55 5.11 -6.18
C GLN A 255 -24.80 5.05 -5.29
N LEU A 256 -25.58 3.97 -5.40
CA LEU A 256 -26.80 3.78 -4.64
C LEU A 256 -26.54 3.68 -3.13
N TYR A 257 -25.49 2.96 -2.74
CA TYR A 257 -25.13 2.77 -1.33
C TYR A 257 -24.25 3.89 -0.76
N THR A 258 -23.61 4.71 -1.58
CA THR A 258 -22.70 5.79 -1.14
C THR A 258 -23.30 6.67 -0.03
N PRO A 259 -24.55 7.17 -0.12
CA PRO A 259 -25.14 7.99 0.94
C PRO A 259 -25.25 7.25 2.28
N MET A 260 -25.63 5.97 2.26
CA MET A 260 -25.74 5.14 3.46
C MET A 260 -24.37 4.83 4.06
N LEU A 261 -23.39 4.54 3.21
CA LEU A 261 -22.04 4.17 3.61
C LEU A 261 -21.23 5.36 4.15
N ASN A 262 -21.46 6.57 3.63
CA ASN A 262 -20.79 7.78 4.11
C ASN A 262 -21.10 8.06 5.59
N ASN A 263 -22.31 7.79 6.05
CA ASN A 263 -22.68 7.91 7.47
C ASN A 263 -21.91 6.93 8.37
N LEU A 264 -21.44 5.81 7.81
CA LEU A 264 -20.66 4.80 8.53
C LEU A 264 -19.15 5.05 8.44
N ARG A 265 -18.72 5.95 7.55
CA ARG A 265 -17.31 6.21 7.25
C ARG A 265 -16.52 6.63 8.49
N ASP A 266 -17.05 7.58 9.25
CA ASP A 266 -16.37 8.10 10.45
C ASP A 266 -16.31 7.06 11.58
N THR A 267 -17.22 6.08 11.56
CA THR A 267 -17.26 5.02 12.56
C THR A 267 -16.19 3.95 12.28
N TYR A 268 -15.99 3.59 11.02
CA TYR A 268 -15.16 2.44 10.66
C TYR A 268 -13.81 2.79 10.03
N ILE A 269 -13.65 3.97 9.44
CA ILE A 269 -12.38 4.42 8.86
C ILE A 269 -11.62 5.22 9.92
N LYS A 270 -10.71 4.54 10.62
CA LYS A 270 -9.85 5.21 11.60
C LYS A 270 -8.68 5.89 10.87
N PRO A 271 -8.24 7.08 11.31
CA PRO A 271 -7.07 7.73 10.74
C PRO A 271 -5.83 6.86 10.87
N PRO A 272 -4.86 7.00 9.95
CA PRO A 272 -3.61 6.24 9.98
C PRO A 272 -2.88 6.51 11.30
N ILE A 273 -2.29 5.46 11.87
CA ILE A 273 -1.60 5.56 13.16
C ILE A 273 -0.14 5.96 12.94
N ASP A 274 0.27 7.06 13.56
CA ASP A 274 1.68 7.40 13.71
C ASP A 274 2.31 6.56 14.82
N ARG A 275 3.30 5.75 14.47
CA ARG A 275 4.05 4.89 15.40
C ARG A 275 4.97 5.70 16.31
N GLU A 276 5.35 6.92 15.92
CA GLU A 276 6.25 7.79 16.66
C GLU A 276 5.52 8.75 17.60
N ALA A 277 4.19 8.82 17.54
CA ALA A 277 3.37 9.76 18.31
C ALA A 277 3.71 9.79 19.81
N LYS A 278 3.91 8.63 20.44
CA LYS A 278 4.31 8.56 21.86
C LYS A 278 5.68 9.17 22.14
N THR A 279 6.64 8.88 21.26
CA THR A 279 8.01 9.38 21.37
C THR A 279 8.06 10.88 21.15
N GLN A 280 7.32 11.37 20.15
CA GLN A 280 7.19 12.80 19.86
C GLN A 280 6.54 13.55 21.02
N LEU A 281 5.44 13.03 21.56
CA LEU A 281 4.77 13.64 22.72
C LEU A 281 5.71 13.70 23.93
N TYR A 282 6.39 12.59 24.26
CA TYR A 282 7.39 12.59 25.34
C TYR A 282 8.52 13.58 25.07
N SER A 283 9.01 13.69 23.84
CA SER A 283 10.07 14.63 23.48
C SER A 283 9.64 16.10 23.60
N MET A 284 8.35 16.42 23.49
CA MET A 284 7.86 17.80 23.65
C MET A 284 7.63 18.17 25.11
N ILE A 285 6.89 17.34 25.86
CA ILE A 285 6.42 17.72 27.20
C ILE A 285 6.99 16.85 28.33
N GLY A 286 7.59 15.70 28.01
CA GLY A 286 8.14 14.77 28.99
C GLY A 286 9.46 15.24 29.58
N THR A 287 9.64 15.01 30.87
CA THR A 287 10.87 15.17 31.65
C THR A 287 11.10 13.93 32.51
N ASN A 288 12.24 13.85 33.22
CA ASN A 288 12.48 12.74 34.14
C ASN A 288 11.50 12.71 35.33
N GLU A 289 10.96 13.86 35.73
CA GLU A 289 10.08 13.99 36.91
C GLU A 289 8.59 13.97 36.52
N SER A 290 8.23 14.59 35.39
CA SER A 290 6.86 14.67 34.90
C SER A 290 6.79 14.21 33.43
N HIS A 291 5.95 13.21 33.14
CA HIS A 291 5.80 12.65 31.81
C HIS A 291 4.36 12.17 31.52
N PRO A 292 3.95 12.10 30.24
CA PRO A 292 2.62 11.65 29.86
C PRO A 292 2.33 10.20 30.29
N GLN A 293 1.22 10.00 30.98
CA GLN A 293 0.75 8.70 31.46
C GLN A 293 -0.46 8.23 30.62
N TYR A 294 -0.49 6.95 30.29
CA TYR A 294 -1.60 6.34 29.54
C TYR A 294 -2.42 5.46 30.47
N ARG A 295 -3.70 5.77 30.63
CA ARG A 295 -4.64 4.99 31.45
C ARG A 295 -5.76 4.43 30.58
N THR A 296 -5.94 3.11 30.63
CA THR A 296 -7.06 2.44 29.96
C THR A 296 -8.34 2.68 30.75
N ILE A 297 -9.33 3.29 30.12
CA ILE A 297 -10.65 3.58 30.72
C ILE A 297 -11.66 2.49 30.35
N GLN A 298 -11.52 1.92 29.15
CA GLN A 298 -12.38 0.84 28.67
C GLN A 298 -11.53 -0.32 28.17
N GLN A 299 -11.82 -1.51 28.69
CA GLN A 299 -11.32 -2.78 28.14
C GLN A 299 -12.06 -3.07 26.84
N GLY A 300 -11.32 -3.28 25.75
CA GLY A 300 -11.87 -3.72 24.48
C GLY A 300 -12.09 -5.23 24.47
N ASN A 301 -12.92 -5.68 23.53
CA ASN A 301 -13.14 -7.08 23.25
C ASN A 301 -13.04 -7.30 21.73
N PRO A 302 -11.95 -7.93 21.26
CA PRO A 302 -11.72 -8.19 19.83
C PRO A 302 -12.80 -9.06 19.19
N VAL A 303 -13.45 -9.94 19.97
CA VAL A 303 -14.47 -10.87 19.47
C VAL A 303 -15.78 -10.12 19.19
N THR A 304 -16.14 -9.18 20.05
CA THR A 304 -17.37 -8.38 19.89
C THR A 304 -17.13 -7.08 19.12
N GLY A 305 -15.90 -6.81 18.67
CA GLY A 305 -15.54 -5.59 17.95
C GLY A 305 -15.60 -4.32 18.82
N VAL A 306 -15.54 -4.46 20.14
CA VAL A 306 -15.52 -3.32 21.07
C VAL A 306 -14.08 -2.84 21.22
N ASP A 307 -13.84 -1.57 20.95
CA ASP A 307 -12.51 -0.97 21.04
C ASP A 307 -12.03 -0.78 22.49
N PHE A 308 -10.71 -0.84 22.67
CA PHE A 308 -10.04 -0.33 23.86
C PHE A 308 -10.04 1.20 23.83
N VAL A 309 -10.31 1.85 24.96
CA VAL A 309 -10.24 3.31 25.10
C VAL A 309 -9.17 3.67 26.12
N VAL A 310 -8.23 4.51 25.72
CA VAL A 310 -7.09 4.96 26.52
C VAL A 310 -7.05 6.48 26.57
N ASN A 311 -6.86 7.05 27.76
CA ASN A 311 -6.60 8.47 27.95
C ASN A 311 -5.13 8.72 28.21
N CYS A 312 -4.60 9.77 27.57
CA CYS A 312 -3.29 10.35 27.83
C CYS A 312 -3.46 11.51 28.81
N THR A 313 -2.83 11.41 29.98
CA THR A 313 -2.92 12.40 31.06
C THR A 313 -1.54 12.84 31.51
N MET A 314 -1.39 14.10 31.89
CA MET A 314 -0.18 14.64 32.50
C MET A 314 -0.57 15.45 33.74
N GLU A 315 0.04 15.14 34.88
CA GLU A 315 -0.27 15.79 36.18
C GLU A 315 -1.78 15.80 36.54
N GLY A 316 -2.51 14.79 36.08
CA GLY A 316 -3.96 14.65 36.29
C GLY A 316 -4.84 15.36 35.25
N GLU A 317 -4.27 16.15 34.35
CA GLU A 317 -4.97 16.82 33.26
C GLU A 317 -5.08 15.91 32.03
N LEU A 318 -6.24 15.91 31.36
CA LEU A 318 -6.47 15.12 30.14
C LEU A 318 -5.92 15.84 28.91
N LEU A 319 -4.84 15.27 28.35
CA LEU A 319 -4.21 15.78 27.13
C LEU A 319 -4.93 15.29 25.87
N GLY A 320 -5.28 14.01 25.82
CA GLY A 320 -5.98 13.41 24.68
C GLY A 320 -6.56 12.03 24.98
N SER A 321 -7.43 11.55 24.11
CA SER A 321 -8.06 10.23 24.19
C SER A 321 -7.95 9.49 22.86
N GLY A 322 -7.91 8.17 22.91
CA GLY A 322 -7.82 7.35 21.72
C GLY A 322 -8.47 5.99 21.89
N SER A 323 -9.12 5.53 20.83
CA SER A 323 -9.70 4.19 20.73
C SER A 323 -8.93 3.32 19.73
N GLY A 324 -8.97 2.01 19.91
CA GLY A 324 -8.29 1.08 19.01
C GLY A 324 -8.55 -0.38 19.32
N ASN A 325 -8.19 -1.26 18.40
CA ASN A 325 -8.44 -2.69 18.51
C ASN A 325 -7.46 -3.35 19.51
N SER A 326 -6.42 -2.61 19.93
CA SER A 326 -5.51 -3.00 21.00
C SER A 326 -5.17 -1.80 21.90
N ILE A 327 -4.73 -2.08 23.13
CA ILE A 327 -4.25 -1.05 24.06
C ILE A 327 -3.09 -0.25 23.43
N LYS A 328 -2.20 -0.92 22.68
CA LYS A 328 -1.07 -0.28 22.01
C LYS A 328 -1.53 0.74 20.97
N GLU A 329 -2.54 0.38 20.20
CA GLU A 329 -3.13 1.22 19.16
C GLU A 329 -3.91 2.40 19.76
N ALA A 330 -4.78 2.12 20.72
CA ALA A 330 -5.56 3.13 21.45
C ALA A 330 -4.66 4.16 22.11
N SER A 331 -3.55 3.72 22.71
CA SER A 331 -2.57 4.62 23.33
C SER A 331 -1.73 5.42 22.33
N LEU A 332 -1.49 4.92 21.12
CA LEU A 332 -0.88 5.73 20.05
C LEU A 332 -1.87 6.80 19.56
N ARG A 333 -3.14 6.45 19.37
CA ARG A 333 -4.18 7.42 19.01
C ARG A 333 -4.39 8.48 20.09
N ALA A 334 -4.35 8.10 21.37
CA ALA A 334 -4.42 9.07 22.47
C ALA A 334 -3.23 10.03 22.47
N ALA A 335 -2.05 9.56 22.04
CA ALA A 335 -0.87 10.43 21.88
C ALA A 335 -1.05 11.37 20.68
N MET A 336 -1.56 10.88 19.55
CA MET A 336 -1.85 11.70 18.36
C MET A 336 -2.91 12.77 18.66
N ASP A 337 -3.95 12.42 19.41
CA ASP A 337 -4.97 13.36 19.86
C ASP A 337 -4.37 14.39 20.85
N ALA A 338 -3.49 13.98 21.75
CA ALA A 338 -2.76 14.96 22.57
C ALA A 338 -1.89 15.90 21.75
N LEU A 339 -1.27 15.41 20.66
CA LEU A 339 -0.43 16.19 19.75
C LEU A 339 -1.21 17.24 18.94
N SER A 340 -2.51 17.06 18.71
CA SER A 340 -3.34 18.03 17.99
C SER A 340 -3.81 19.20 18.87
N HIS A 341 -3.71 19.09 20.20
CA HIS A 341 -4.14 20.12 21.15
C HIS A 341 -2.95 21.00 21.60
N GLU A 342 -2.46 21.86 20.72
CA GLU A 342 -1.26 22.71 20.95
C GLU A 342 -1.34 23.56 22.23
N GLU A 343 -2.50 24.14 22.55
CA GLU A 343 -2.68 24.99 23.75
C GLU A 343 -2.36 24.26 25.06
N LYS A 344 -2.75 23.00 25.18
CA LYS A 344 -2.47 22.18 26.36
C LYS A 344 -0.99 21.81 26.44
N LEU A 345 -0.36 21.58 25.28
CA LEU A 345 1.06 21.23 25.20
C LEU A 345 1.96 22.41 25.54
N GLU A 346 1.60 23.62 25.11
CA GLU A 346 2.39 24.83 25.31
C GLU A 346 2.69 25.08 26.79
N LYS A 347 1.67 24.92 27.65
CA LYS A 347 1.80 24.99 29.12
C LYS A 347 2.93 24.10 29.65
N TYR A 348 2.96 22.84 29.24
CA TYR A 348 3.94 21.86 29.71
C TYR A 348 5.29 22.00 29.03
N TYR A 349 5.31 22.45 27.77
CA TYR A 349 6.52 22.74 27.03
C TYR A 349 7.31 23.89 27.66
N LEU A 350 6.62 24.98 28.02
CA LEU A 350 7.23 26.12 28.72
C LEU A 350 7.79 25.69 30.09
N HIS A 351 7.02 24.94 30.86
CA HIS A 351 7.46 24.41 32.15
C HIS A 351 8.74 23.56 32.03
N ARG A 352 8.82 22.72 30.98
CA ARG A 352 10.03 21.95 30.68
C ARG A 352 11.22 22.83 30.36
N GLN A 353 11.06 23.88 29.55
CA GLN A 353 12.15 24.78 29.20
C GLN A 353 12.76 25.44 30.44
N GLU A 354 11.93 25.87 31.39
CA GLU A 354 12.38 26.46 32.65
C GLU A 354 13.29 25.53 33.45
N ILE A 355 13.01 24.22 33.44
CA ILE A 355 13.76 23.20 34.17
C ILE A 355 15.03 22.77 33.41
N GLU A 356 14.95 22.54 32.09
CA GLU A 356 16.07 21.98 31.32
C GLU A 356 17.18 23.00 30.99
N LEU A 357 16.84 24.27 30.78
CA LEU A 357 17.81 25.31 30.41
C LEU A 357 18.94 25.47 31.46
N PRO A 358 18.67 25.56 32.77
CA PRO A 358 19.71 25.63 33.82
C PRO A 358 20.56 24.36 33.87
N ILE A 359 19.93 23.18 33.80
CA ILE A 359 20.62 21.87 33.88
C ILE A 359 21.59 21.72 32.70
N ARG A 360 21.16 22.12 31.51
CA ARG A 360 21.97 22.06 30.29
C ARG A 360 23.17 23.01 30.36
N LYS A 361 22.98 24.25 30.82
CA LYS A 361 24.07 25.22 31.05
C LYS A 361 25.10 24.66 32.02
N ARG A 362 24.66 24.17 33.18
CA ARG A 362 25.54 23.60 34.21
C ARG A 362 26.33 22.38 33.72
N ARG A 363 25.71 21.50 32.91
CA ARG A 363 26.41 20.35 32.30
C ARG A 363 27.48 20.78 31.29
N ASN A 364 27.22 21.82 30.52
CA ASN A 364 28.19 22.34 29.55
C ASN A 364 29.37 23.00 30.25
N GLU A 365 29.13 23.83 31.27
CA GLU A 365 30.17 24.43 32.11
C GLU A 365 31.08 23.36 32.75
N LEU A 366 30.49 22.31 33.31
CA LEU A 366 31.25 21.18 33.87
C LEU A 366 32.11 20.43 32.83
N LYS A 367 31.65 20.35 31.58
CA LYS A 367 32.42 19.73 30.49
C LYS A 367 33.59 20.62 30.05
N GLU A 368 33.41 21.94 30.04
CA GLU A 368 34.47 22.88 29.72
C GLU A 368 35.53 22.91 30.81
N LEU A 369 35.14 22.99 32.08
CA LEU A 369 36.06 22.89 33.22
C LEU A 369 36.94 21.63 33.15
N LYS A 370 36.34 20.47 32.88
CA LYS A 370 37.10 19.21 32.71
C LYS A 370 38.06 19.23 31.52
N ARG A 371 37.71 19.93 30.43
CA ARG A 371 38.60 20.09 29.27
C ARG A 371 39.78 21.00 29.63
N GLU A 372 39.54 22.11 30.30
CA GLU A 372 40.57 23.04 30.74
C GLU A 372 41.54 22.39 31.73
N GLU A 373 41.04 21.64 32.70
CA GLU A 373 41.86 20.86 33.64
C GLU A 373 42.77 19.87 32.91
N LYS A 374 42.22 19.14 31.94
CA LYS A 374 43.00 18.18 31.15
C LYS A 374 44.06 18.86 30.29
N LEU A 375 43.75 20.03 29.73
CA LEU A 375 44.72 20.83 28.96
C LEU A 375 45.86 21.33 29.86
N LYS A 376 45.54 21.82 31.06
CA LYS A 376 46.55 22.22 32.06
C LYS A 376 47.45 21.05 32.44
N GLN A 377 46.87 19.86 32.66
CA GLN A 377 47.62 18.66 32.99
C GLN A 377 48.58 18.25 31.87
N ILE A 378 48.13 18.27 30.61
CA ILE A 378 48.98 17.99 29.44
C ILE A 378 50.10 19.03 29.31
N GLN A 379 49.80 20.32 29.51
CA GLN A 379 50.82 21.37 29.47
C GLN A 379 51.87 21.19 30.57
N GLN A 380 51.45 20.75 31.76
CA GLN A 380 52.34 20.48 32.88
C GLN A 380 53.24 19.26 32.61
N GLU A 381 52.67 18.18 32.07
CA GLU A 381 53.43 16.99 31.65
C GLU A 381 54.45 17.32 30.54
N LEU A 382 54.08 18.15 29.56
CA LEU A 382 55.00 18.61 28.50
C LEU A 382 56.13 19.48 29.06
N ALA A 383 55.84 20.35 30.03
CA ALA A 383 56.84 21.20 30.68
C ALA A 383 57.81 20.39 31.55
N GLU A 384 57.35 19.30 32.19
CA GLU A 384 58.21 18.36 32.91
C GLU A 384 59.06 17.52 31.96
N ALA A 385 58.48 17.03 30.85
CA ALA A 385 59.20 16.27 29.84
C ALA A 385 60.33 17.09 29.18
N ALA A 386 60.13 18.39 28.99
CA ALA A 386 61.15 19.30 28.45
C ALA A 386 62.36 19.50 29.38
N LYS A 387 62.26 19.15 30.68
CA LYS A 387 63.36 19.25 31.65
C LYS A 387 64.25 17.99 31.71
N LEU A 388 63.88 16.90 31.04
CA LEU A 388 64.69 15.68 30.97
C LEU A 388 65.76 15.79 29.86
N PRO A 389 66.96 15.21 30.04
CA PRO A 389 68.01 15.22 29.02
C PRO A 389 67.57 14.50 27.73
N PRO A 390 68.07 14.91 26.55
CA PRO A 390 67.70 14.30 25.28
C PRO A 390 68.11 12.83 25.25
N LEU A 391 67.18 11.97 24.86
CA LEU A 391 67.43 10.53 24.65
C LEU A 391 68.53 10.34 23.59
N PRO A 392 69.44 9.36 23.77
CA PRO A 392 70.46 9.07 22.77
C PRO A 392 69.83 8.68 21.42
N PRO A 393 70.49 8.97 20.27
CA PRO A 393 69.96 8.63 18.96
C PRO A 393 69.75 7.10 18.84
N PRO A 394 68.62 6.65 18.29
CA PRO A 394 68.32 5.22 18.18
C PRO A 394 69.31 4.54 17.22
N SER A 395 69.90 3.42 17.66
CA SER A 395 70.81 2.61 16.85
C SER A 395 70.09 1.97 15.65
N PRO A 396 70.80 1.72 14.52
CA PRO A 396 70.19 1.21 13.31
C PRO A 396 69.64 -0.21 13.52
N ILE A 397 68.36 -0.40 13.18
CA ILE A 397 67.70 -1.71 13.10
C ILE A 397 68.43 -2.55 12.04
N ARG A 398 68.75 -3.82 12.32
CA ARG A 398 69.22 -4.73 11.26
C ARG A 398 68.10 -4.93 10.24
N THR A 399 68.25 -4.34 9.07
CA THR A 399 67.28 -4.41 7.96
C THR A 399 67.22 -5.79 7.29
N SER A 400 68.14 -6.71 7.60
CA SER A 400 68.15 -8.08 7.05
C SER A 400 66.98 -8.96 7.52
N CYS A 401 66.25 -8.56 8.57
CA CYS A 401 65.14 -9.32 9.14
C CYS A 401 63.76 -8.80 8.68
N PHE A 402 63.71 -7.80 7.81
CA PHE A 402 62.49 -7.13 7.35
C PHE A 402 62.53 -6.92 5.84
N PRO A 403 61.38 -6.93 5.13
CA PRO A 403 60.02 -7.08 5.63
C PRO A 403 59.64 -8.54 5.94
N LEU A 404 58.76 -8.75 6.92
CA LEU A 404 58.15 -10.06 7.17
C LEU A 404 56.97 -10.28 6.22
N GLU A 405 56.81 -11.51 5.75
CA GLU A 405 55.66 -11.91 4.95
C GLU A 405 54.43 -12.18 5.85
N PRO A 406 53.25 -11.60 5.53
CA PRO A 406 52.04 -11.85 6.29
C PRO A 406 51.52 -13.27 6.06
N ASP A 407 51.36 -14.03 7.14
CA ASP A 407 50.69 -15.33 7.10
C ASP A 407 49.16 -15.15 7.04
N TYR A 408 48.57 -15.54 5.91
CA TYR A 408 47.13 -15.44 5.68
C TYR A 408 46.31 -16.61 6.23
N SER A 409 46.97 -17.69 6.65
CA SER A 409 46.33 -18.89 7.19
C SER A 409 45.86 -18.74 8.63
N LEU A 410 46.42 -17.78 9.37
CA LEU A 410 46.11 -17.52 10.77
C LEU A 410 44.78 -16.75 10.94
N PRO A 411 44.01 -17.06 11.99
CA PRO A 411 42.78 -16.34 12.29
C PRO A 411 43.05 -14.86 12.63
N LEU A 412 42.11 -14.01 12.26
CA LEU A 412 42.15 -12.58 12.55
C LEU A 412 41.99 -12.33 14.06
N ASP A 413 43.02 -11.74 14.65
CA ASP A 413 43.01 -11.28 16.04
C ASP A 413 42.72 -9.77 16.08
N HIS A 414 41.55 -9.40 16.59
CA HIS A 414 41.10 -8.01 16.68
C HIS A 414 41.82 -7.19 17.76
N GLU A 415 42.50 -7.85 18.70
CA GLU A 415 43.23 -7.22 19.81
C GLU A 415 44.73 -7.04 19.52
N ALA A 416 45.28 -7.80 18.56
CA ALA A 416 46.70 -7.77 18.16
C ALA A 416 47.27 -6.36 17.98
N LYS A 417 46.48 -5.42 17.43
CA LYS A 417 46.90 -4.03 17.29
C LYS A 417 47.14 -3.36 18.65
N ASN A 418 46.20 -3.48 19.57
CA ASN A 418 46.28 -2.86 20.90
C ASN A 418 47.39 -3.52 21.73
N GLU A 419 47.54 -4.85 21.62
CA GLU A 419 48.62 -5.59 22.25
C GLU A 419 50.00 -5.13 21.74
N LEU A 420 50.15 -4.93 20.43
CA LEU A 420 51.38 -4.40 19.85
C LEU A 420 51.70 -2.98 20.36
N TYR A 421 50.70 -2.10 20.45
CA TYR A 421 50.87 -0.77 21.04
C TYR A 421 51.33 -0.84 22.49
N ALA A 422 50.75 -1.74 23.30
CA ALA A 422 51.12 -1.91 24.69
C ALA A 422 52.56 -2.44 24.84
N LEU A 423 52.95 -3.43 24.04
CA LEU A 423 54.27 -4.05 24.10
C LEU A 423 55.38 -3.12 23.61
N ILE A 424 55.20 -2.47 22.45
CA ILE A 424 56.20 -1.56 21.89
C ILE A 424 56.25 -0.26 22.71
N GLY A 425 55.10 0.26 23.15
CA GLY A 425 55.04 1.44 24.01
C GLY A 425 55.80 1.23 25.32
N LYS A 426 55.66 0.03 25.93
CA LYS A 426 56.33 -0.32 27.19
C LYS A 426 57.83 -0.63 27.04
N LYS A 427 58.24 -1.33 25.98
CA LYS A 427 59.64 -1.79 25.80
C LYS A 427 60.54 -0.82 25.03
N ALA A 428 60.02 -0.18 23.98
CA ALA A 428 60.84 0.57 23.04
C ALA A 428 60.61 2.09 23.08
N ARG A 429 59.59 2.58 23.82
CA ARG A 429 59.13 3.99 23.84
C ARG A 429 58.94 4.61 22.44
N VAL A 430 58.69 3.78 21.42
CA VAL A 430 58.44 4.22 20.03
C VAL A 430 57.01 3.89 19.67
N GLN A 431 56.35 4.77 18.91
CA GLN A 431 55.01 4.51 18.43
C GLN A 431 55.03 3.83 17.05
N PRO A 432 54.36 2.68 16.87
CA PRO A 432 54.19 2.09 15.55
C PRO A 432 53.28 2.97 14.69
N THR A 433 53.71 3.20 13.44
CA THR A 433 52.97 3.98 12.44
C THR A 433 52.44 3.06 11.36
N TYR A 434 51.16 3.22 11.03
CA TYR A 434 50.50 2.45 9.97
C TYR A 434 50.18 3.36 8.80
N ILE A 435 50.79 3.08 7.65
CA ILE A 435 50.51 3.78 6.40
C ILE A 435 49.52 2.91 5.60
N VAL A 436 48.45 3.52 5.11
CA VAL A 436 47.39 2.80 4.38
C VAL A 436 47.33 3.30 2.95
N SER A 437 47.44 2.38 1.99
CA SER A 437 47.19 2.62 0.57
C SER A 437 46.03 1.75 0.08
N LYS A 438 45.36 2.19 -1.00
CA LYS A 438 44.29 1.44 -1.66
C LYS A 438 44.78 0.95 -3.01
N THR A 439 44.48 -0.31 -3.33
CA THR A 439 44.74 -0.91 -4.64
C THR A 439 43.51 -0.75 -5.55
N SER A 440 43.69 -0.83 -6.87
CA SER A 440 42.63 -0.76 -7.88
C SER A 440 41.51 -1.80 -7.69
N ASP A 441 41.80 -2.92 -7.01
CA ASP A 441 40.86 -4.04 -6.77
C ASP A 441 40.09 -3.92 -5.44
N ASN A 442 39.91 -2.69 -4.93
CA ASN A 442 39.13 -2.39 -3.71
C ASN A 442 39.65 -3.06 -2.41
N LYS A 443 40.92 -3.49 -2.41
CA LYS A 443 41.62 -4.02 -1.23
C LYS A 443 42.48 -2.94 -0.58
N HIS A 444 42.68 -3.06 0.73
CA HIS A 444 43.48 -2.14 1.53
C HIS A 444 44.83 -2.75 1.86
N ILE A 445 45.91 -2.10 1.43
CA ILE A 445 47.27 -2.45 1.83
C ILE A 445 47.65 -1.57 3.02
N VAL A 446 48.10 -2.20 4.09
CA VAL A 446 48.57 -1.53 5.30
C VAL A 446 50.02 -1.89 5.53
N THR A 447 50.88 -0.87 5.54
CA THR A 447 52.30 -0.98 5.84
C THR A 447 52.58 -0.51 7.26
N LEU A 448 53.03 -1.43 8.12
CA LEU A 448 53.48 -1.15 9.48
C LEU A 448 54.94 -0.69 9.43
N LYS A 449 55.19 0.55 9.89
CA LYS A 449 56.51 1.13 10.06
C LYS A 449 56.82 1.40 11.53
N ILE A 450 58.02 1.02 11.95
CA ILE A 450 58.55 1.29 13.29
C ILE A 450 59.96 1.86 13.12
N ARG A 451 60.23 3.02 13.76
CA ARG A 451 61.49 3.78 13.58
C ARG A 451 61.85 4.03 12.10
N GLY A 452 60.85 4.25 11.24
CA GLY A 452 61.03 4.52 9.81
C GLY A 452 61.27 3.28 8.92
N VAL A 453 61.52 2.11 9.50
CA VAL A 453 61.71 0.84 8.77
C VAL A 453 60.37 0.16 8.51
N THR A 454 60.17 -0.34 7.29
CA THR A 454 58.99 -1.12 6.91
C THR A 454 59.11 -2.54 7.45
N ILE A 455 58.19 -2.92 8.34
CA ILE A 455 58.26 -4.18 9.08
C ILE A 455 57.38 -5.25 8.44
N VAL A 456 56.11 -4.92 8.18
CA VAL A 456 55.13 -5.82 7.53
C VAL A 456 54.26 -4.99 6.59
N SER A 457 53.94 -5.52 5.42
CA SER A 457 52.85 -5.02 4.58
C SER A 457 51.80 -6.11 4.42
N ALA A 458 50.56 -5.86 4.83
CA ALA A 458 49.46 -6.82 4.75
C ALA A 458 48.28 -6.23 3.98
N GLU A 459 47.59 -7.08 3.23
CA GLU A 459 46.43 -6.70 2.42
C GLU A 459 45.14 -7.34 2.94
N ASP A 460 44.05 -6.59 3.00
CA ASP A 460 42.73 -7.17 3.36
C ASP A 460 41.56 -6.34 2.79
N SER A 461 40.38 -6.92 2.84
CA SER A 461 39.07 -6.32 2.51
C SER A 461 38.75 -5.05 3.31
N SER A 462 39.35 -4.87 4.49
CA SER A 462 39.12 -3.71 5.36
C SER A 462 40.42 -3.21 5.96
N LYS A 463 40.59 -1.88 6.02
CA LYS A 463 41.70 -1.22 6.72
C LYS A 463 41.93 -1.79 8.12
N LYS A 464 40.86 -2.07 8.89
CA LYS A 464 40.99 -2.60 10.26
C LYS A 464 41.56 -4.02 10.28
N LYS A 465 41.12 -4.88 9.35
CA LYS A 465 41.60 -6.26 9.23
C LYS A 465 43.06 -6.32 8.78
N ALA A 466 43.42 -5.51 7.78
CA ALA A 466 44.81 -5.40 7.32
C ALA A 466 45.76 -4.90 8.42
N MET A 467 45.33 -3.92 9.22
CA MET A 467 46.11 -3.45 10.40
C MET A 467 46.29 -4.54 11.46
N SER A 468 45.23 -5.29 11.78
CA SER A 468 45.31 -6.42 12.73
C SER A 468 46.26 -7.50 12.23
N ARG A 469 46.18 -7.82 10.93
CA ARG A 469 47.02 -8.84 10.30
C ARG A 469 48.50 -8.45 10.36
N ALA A 470 48.83 -7.22 9.98
CA ALA A 470 50.19 -6.70 10.08
C ALA A 470 50.72 -6.71 11.53
N ALA A 471 49.88 -6.38 12.52
CA ALA A 471 50.25 -6.42 13.93
C ALA A 471 50.51 -7.86 14.41
N ARG A 472 49.64 -8.80 14.05
CA ARG A 472 49.73 -10.20 14.44
C ARG A 472 50.95 -10.89 13.83
N THR A 473 51.26 -10.62 12.56
CA THR A 473 52.46 -11.15 11.89
C THR A 473 53.71 -10.77 12.67
N LEU A 474 53.81 -9.52 13.13
CA LEU A 474 54.95 -9.09 13.92
C LEU A 474 54.96 -9.77 15.31
N LEU A 475 53.83 -9.81 16.02
CA LEU A 475 53.74 -10.45 17.35
C LEU A 475 54.16 -11.93 17.34
N ASN A 476 53.89 -12.66 16.25
CA ASN A 476 54.25 -14.06 16.11
C ASN A 476 55.75 -14.29 15.83
N HIS A 477 56.46 -13.31 15.28
CA HIS A 477 57.89 -13.42 14.99
C HIS A 477 58.72 -12.90 16.18
N LYS A 478 59.07 -13.80 17.10
CA LYS A 478 59.82 -13.47 18.33
C LYS A 478 61.17 -12.80 18.04
N GLU A 479 61.88 -13.21 17.00
CA GLU A 479 63.19 -12.63 16.62
C GLU A 479 63.06 -11.19 16.10
N ALA A 480 62.07 -10.95 15.22
CA ALA A 480 61.74 -9.63 14.71
C ALA A 480 61.27 -8.68 15.82
N MET A 481 60.45 -9.18 16.75
CA MET A 481 60.04 -8.44 17.95
C MET A 481 61.23 -8.14 18.86
N TYR A 482 62.15 -9.08 19.05
CA TYR A 482 63.38 -8.84 19.81
C TYR A 482 64.21 -7.73 19.16
N GLU A 483 64.41 -7.77 17.85
CA GLU A 483 65.19 -6.77 17.11
C GLU A 483 64.58 -5.36 17.20
N ILE A 484 63.25 -5.24 17.10
CA ILE A 484 62.53 -3.96 17.23
C ILE A 484 62.51 -3.47 18.68
N SER A 485 62.42 -4.39 19.63
CA SER A 485 62.36 -4.10 21.07
C SER A 485 63.72 -3.88 21.71
N LYS A 486 64.83 -4.00 20.96
CA LYS A 486 66.15 -3.55 21.40
C LYS A 486 66.07 -2.08 21.79
N SER A 487 65.95 -1.86 23.09
CA SER A 487 66.28 -0.63 23.79
C SER A 487 67.78 -0.67 24.10
N PHE A 488 68.48 0.42 23.83
CA PHE A 488 69.65 0.75 24.64
C PHE A 488 69.13 1.46 25.88
#